data_AF-A0A060ZG36-F1
#
_entry.id   AF-A0A060ZG36-F1
#
_cell.length_a   1.000
_cell.length_b   1.000
_cell.length_c   1.000
_cell.angle_alpha   90.00
_cell.angle_beta   90.00
_cell.angle_gamma   90.00
#
_symmetry.space_group_name_H-M   'P 1'
#
loop_
_entity.id
_entity.type
_entity.pdbx_description
1 polymer ?
#
loop_
_entity_poly.entity_id
_entity_poly.type
_entity_poly.pdbx_seq_one_letter_code
_entity_poly.pdbx_strand_id
1 'polypeptide(L)'
;MEMPEGAWSCRECRAGKKPHYKQIVWVKLGNYRWWPAEICNPRLVPPNIQTLRHDIGEFPVFFFGSHDYYWINQGRVFPYVENDKTPVTGQININKTFKKALEEAARRFQELKAQRESREALEQERNSRKPSPYKFIKVIYPV
;
A
#
# COMPACT_ATOMS: atom_id res chain seq x y z
N MET A 1 -35.88 0.18 7.93
CA MET A 1 -34.44 0.50 7.78
C MET A 1 -34.00 -0.19 6.51
N GLU A 2 -34.04 0.52 5.39
CA GLU A 2 -33.75 -0.04 4.06
C GLU A 2 -32.27 -0.41 3.96
N MET A 3 -31.98 -1.64 3.54
CA MET A 3 -30.63 -2.04 3.14
C MET A 3 -30.25 -1.24 1.90
N PRO A 4 -29.07 -0.59 1.87
CA PRO A 4 -28.66 0.17 0.71
C PRO A 4 -28.50 -0.77 -0.48
N GLU A 5 -29.19 -0.49 -1.59
CA GLU A 5 -28.99 -1.15 -2.87
C GLU A 5 -27.58 -0.82 -3.40
N GLY A 6 -26.79 -1.87 -3.69
CA GLY A 6 -25.46 -1.75 -4.27
C GLY A 6 -24.41 -2.69 -3.63
N ALA A 7 -23.27 -2.83 -4.30
CA ALA A 7 -22.13 -3.56 -3.75
C ALA A 7 -21.65 -2.86 -2.46
N TRP A 8 -21.51 -3.61 -1.37
CA TRP A 8 -21.05 -3.06 -0.10
C TRP A 8 -19.68 -2.37 -0.26
N SER A 9 -19.63 -1.09 0.10
CA SER A 9 -18.41 -0.28 0.12
C SER A 9 -18.13 0.17 1.56
N CYS A 10 -16.94 -0.07 2.09
CA CYS A 10 -16.57 0.41 3.43
C CYS A 10 -16.47 1.95 3.47
N ARG A 11 -16.38 2.53 4.68
CA ARG A 11 -16.31 3.99 4.89
C ARG A 11 -15.15 4.63 4.11
N GLU A 12 -14.00 3.96 4.07
CA GLU A 12 -12.79 4.43 3.37
C GLU A 12 -13.00 4.45 1.84
N CYS A 13 -13.67 3.42 1.29
CA CYS A 13 -14.02 3.38 -0.13
C CYS A 13 -15.01 4.50 -0.50
N ARG A 14 -16.00 4.79 0.36
CA ARG A 14 -16.92 5.92 0.17
C ARG A 14 -16.23 7.28 0.24
N ALA A 15 -15.16 7.39 1.04
CA ALA A 15 -14.29 8.56 1.08
C ALA A 15 -13.31 8.65 -0.11
N GLY A 16 -13.38 7.73 -1.07
CA GLY A 16 -12.52 7.72 -2.26
C GLY A 16 -11.09 7.28 -1.99
N LYS A 17 -10.78 6.72 -0.81
CA LYS A 17 -9.44 6.21 -0.53
C LYS A 17 -9.18 4.96 -1.36
N LYS A 18 -8.16 5.05 -2.21
CA LYS A 18 -7.70 3.94 -3.05
C LYS A 18 -6.47 3.29 -2.44
N PRO A 19 -6.23 2.00 -2.70
CA PRO A 19 -4.98 1.35 -2.32
C PRO A 19 -3.79 2.11 -2.92
N HIS A 20 -2.70 2.22 -2.15
CA HIS A 20 -1.50 2.94 -2.58
C HIS A 20 -0.31 2.01 -2.71
N TYR A 21 0.60 2.32 -3.63
CA TYR A 21 1.89 1.62 -3.71
C TYR A 21 2.64 1.75 -2.38
N LYS A 22 3.38 0.71 -2.00
CA LYS A 22 4.04 0.62 -0.69
C LYS A 22 3.04 0.69 0.47
N GLN A 23 1.94 -0.05 0.33
CA GLN A 23 0.97 -0.29 1.39
C GLN A 23 0.90 -1.78 1.69
N ILE A 24 0.93 -2.14 2.97
CA ILE A 24 0.72 -3.51 3.41
C ILE A 24 -0.79 -3.77 3.45
N VAL A 25 -1.18 -4.92 2.90
CA VAL A 25 -2.57 -5.29 2.69
C VAL A 25 -2.78 -6.78 2.94
N TRP A 26 -4.01 -7.11 3.28
CA TRP A 26 -4.53 -8.47 3.23
C TRP A 26 -5.15 -8.73 1.86
N VAL A 27 -4.74 -9.82 1.24
CA VAL A 27 -5.29 -10.29 -0.02
C VAL A 27 -6.15 -11.51 0.24
N LYS A 28 -7.37 -11.51 -0.29
CA LYS A 28 -8.28 -12.65 -0.21
C LYS A 28 -8.08 -13.59 -1.41
N LEU A 29 -7.41 -14.70 -1.17
CA LEU A 29 -7.19 -15.79 -2.13
C LEU A 29 -8.35 -16.80 -2.04
N GLY A 30 -9.13 -16.87 -3.12
CA GLY A 30 -10.32 -17.72 -3.17
C GLY A 30 -11.33 -17.37 -2.06
N ASN A 31 -12.00 -18.39 -1.52
CA ASN A 31 -13.11 -18.18 -0.58
C ASN A 31 -12.67 -17.96 0.87
N TYR A 32 -11.53 -18.54 1.29
CA TYR A 32 -11.21 -18.66 2.73
C TYR A 32 -9.77 -18.29 3.11
N ARG A 33 -8.87 -18.04 2.14
CA ARG A 33 -7.46 -17.89 2.46
C ARG A 33 -7.04 -16.44 2.36
N TRP A 34 -6.80 -15.82 3.50
CA TRP A 34 -6.14 -14.52 3.59
C TRP A 34 -4.63 -14.67 3.51
N TRP A 35 -3.96 -13.74 2.83
CA TRP A 35 -2.51 -13.68 2.77
C TRP A 35 -2.02 -12.24 2.87
N PRO A 36 -0.97 -11.96 3.66
CA PRO A 36 -0.42 -10.61 3.75
C PRO A 36 0.45 -10.33 2.51
N ALA A 37 0.33 -9.13 1.96
CA ALA A 37 1.08 -8.69 0.78
C ALA A 37 1.42 -7.19 0.84
N GLU A 38 2.38 -6.75 0.02
CA GLU A 38 2.66 -5.34 -0.24
C GLU A 38 2.20 -4.98 -1.66
N ILE A 39 1.52 -3.84 -1.82
CA ILE A 39 1.18 -3.32 -3.15
C ILE A 39 2.44 -2.74 -3.80
N CYS A 40 2.78 -3.26 -4.97
CA CYS A 40 3.94 -2.83 -5.73
C CYS A 40 3.59 -1.81 -6.81
N ASN A 41 4.57 -0.98 -7.18
CA ASN A 41 4.45 -0.14 -8.36
C ASN A 41 4.71 -1.01 -9.61
N PRO A 42 3.82 -1.02 -10.62
CA PRO A 42 4.01 -1.76 -11.87
C PRO A 42 5.34 -1.51 -12.57
N ARG A 43 5.93 -0.32 -12.39
CA ARG A 43 7.22 0.03 -13.00
C ARG A 43 8.44 -0.53 -12.27
N LEU A 44 8.26 -0.99 -11.03
CA LEU A 44 9.35 -1.45 -10.15
C LEU A 44 9.37 -2.96 -9.95
N VAL A 45 8.37 -3.69 -10.44
CA VAL A 45 8.36 -5.15 -10.38
C VAL A 45 9.28 -5.76 -11.46
N PRO A 46 9.78 -6.99 -11.27
CA PRO A 46 10.63 -7.64 -12.28
C PRO A 46 9.98 -7.70 -13.67
N PRO A 47 10.75 -7.60 -14.78
CA PRO A 47 10.20 -7.53 -16.14
C PRO A 47 9.26 -8.68 -16.51
N ASN A 48 9.55 -9.90 -16.04
CA ASN A 48 8.69 -11.07 -16.26
C ASN A 48 7.29 -10.92 -15.64
N ILE A 49 7.16 -10.12 -14.57
CA ILE A 49 5.87 -9.82 -13.92
C ILE A 49 5.14 -8.70 -14.66
N GLN A 50 5.87 -7.71 -15.19
CA GLN A 50 5.29 -6.60 -15.96
C GLN A 50 4.58 -7.10 -17.22
N THR A 51 5.12 -8.16 -17.84
CA THR A 51 4.57 -8.76 -19.08
C THR A 51 3.43 -9.74 -18.84
N LEU A 52 3.11 -10.08 -17.59
CA LEU A 52 1.97 -10.96 -17.30
C LEU A 52 0.68 -10.28 -17.73
N ARG A 53 -0.25 -11.07 -18.30
CA ARG A 53 -1.59 -10.58 -18.62
C ARG A 53 -2.31 -10.18 -17.35
N HIS A 54 -2.94 -9.01 -17.38
CA HIS A 54 -3.70 -8.44 -16.29
C HIS A 54 -4.78 -7.51 -16.84
N ASP A 55 -5.85 -7.34 -16.09
CA ASP A 55 -6.97 -6.50 -16.49
C ASP A 55 -6.77 -5.04 -16.06
N ILE A 56 -7.53 -4.14 -16.68
CA ILE A 56 -7.51 -2.71 -16.33
C ILE A 56 -7.96 -2.53 -14.88
N GLY A 57 -7.15 -1.84 -14.09
CA GLY A 57 -7.42 -1.58 -12.68
C GLY A 57 -6.86 -2.63 -11.72
N GLU A 58 -6.24 -3.69 -12.23
CA GLU A 58 -5.40 -4.56 -11.43
C GLU A 58 -4.04 -3.92 -11.15
N PHE A 59 -3.41 -4.33 -10.06
CA PHE A 59 -2.08 -3.90 -9.69
C PHE A 59 -1.28 -5.08 -9.13
N PRO A 60 0.05 -5.07 -9.29
CA PRO A 60 0.88 -6.14 -8.78
C PRO A 60 1.00 -6.02 -7.26
N VAL A 61 0.88 -7.16 -6.59
CA VAL A 61 1.16 -7.32 -5.16
C VAL A 61 2.29 -8.32 -4.98
N PHE A 62 3.08 -8.12 -3.93
CA PHE A 62 4.13 -9.02 -3.49
C PHE A 62 3.65 -9.80 -2.27
N PHE A 63 3.56 -11.12 -2.36
CA PHE A 63 3.15 -11.98 -1.25
C PHE A 63 4.31 -12.25 -0.31
N PHE A 64 4.15 -11.93 0.97
CA PHE A 64 5.15 -12.25 1.97
C PHE A 64 5.27 -13.77 2.19
N GLY A 65 6.44 -14.22 2.65
CA GLY A 65 6.75 -15.61 2.92
C GLY A 65 7.09 -16.42 1.67
N SER A 66 6.25 -16.38 0.62
CA SER A 66 6.53 -17.05 -0.66
C SER A 66 7.34 -16.19 -1.62
N HIS A 67 7.28 -14.86 -1.47
CA HIS A 67 7.97 -13.87 -2.30
C HIS A 67 7.57 -13.88 -3.78
N ASP A 68 6.34 -14.28 -4.06
CA ASP A 68 5.78 -14.27 -5.40
C ASP A 68 5.03 -12.97 -5.70
N TYR A 69 4.89 -12.67 -6.98
CA TYR A 69 4.10 -11.52 -7.45
C TYR A 69 2.85 -11.98 -8.16
N TYR A 70 1.77 -11.20 -8.03
CA TYR A 70 0.56 -11.44 -8.79
C TYR A 70 -0.22 -10.15 -9.05
N TRP A 71 -0.93 -10.10 -10.17
CA TRP A 71 -1.85 -9.00 -10.48
C TRP A 71 -3.19 -9.27 -9.81
N ILE A 72 -3.63 -8.35 -8.96
CA ILE A 72 -4.83 -8.52 -8.14
C ILE A 72 -5.77 -7.35 -8.35
N ASN A 73 -7.06 -7.67 -8.43
CA ASN A 73 -8.13 -6.69 -8.43
C ASN A 73 -8.31 -6.03 -7.05
N GLN A 74 -8.54 -4.71 -7.04
CA GLN A 74 -8.77 -3.92 -5.83
C GLN A 74 -9.83 -4.49 -4.87
N GLY A 75 -10.87 -5.16 -5.38
CA GLY A 75 -11.96 -5.72 -4.57
C GLY A 75 -11.56 -6.91 -3.70
N ARG A 76 -10.35 -7.45 -3.87
CA ARG A 76 -9.79 -8.54 -3.07
C ARG A 76 -8.71 -8.08 -2.09
N VAL A 77 -8.52 -6.77 -1.97
CA VAL A 77 -7.44 -6.16 -1.21
C VAL A 77 -8.02 -5.33 -0.07
N PHE A 78 -7.52 -5.60 1.13
CA PHE A 78 -8.00 -4.98 2.37
C PHE A 78 -6.81 -4.38 3.12
N PRO A 79 -6.93 -3.21 3.76
CA PRO A 79 -5.82 -2.61 4.49
C PRO A 79 -5.30 -3.53 5.60
N TYR A 80 -3.97 -3.63 5.74
CA TYR A 80 -3.38 -4.24 6.91
C TYR A 80 -3.48 -3.27 8.09
N VAL A 81 -4.03 -3.75 9.20
CA VAL A 81 -4.14 -3.01 10.45
C VAL A 81 -3.35 -3.75 11.52
N GLU A 82 -2.48 -3.01 12.21
CA GLU A 82 -1.69 -3.56 13.30
C GLU A 82 -2.62 -4.09 14.40
N ASN A 83 -2.33 -5.30 14.90
CA ASN A 83 -3.14 -6.03 15.89
C ASN A 83 -4.52 -6.51 15.42
N ASP A 84 -4.92 -6.26 14.17
CA ASP A 84 -6.13 -6.87 13.61
C ASP A 84 -5.88 -8.34 13.25
N LYS A 85 -6.47 -9.23 14.04
CA LYS A 85 -6.38 -10.68 13.84
C LYS A 85 -7.53 -11.24 13.03
N THR A 86 -8.55 -10.44 12.67
CA THR A 86 -9.74 -10.92 11.97
C THR A 86 -9.44 -11.71 10.69
N PRO A 87 -8.44 -11.36 9.84
CA PRO A 87 -8.15 -12.12 8.63
C PRO A 87 -7.47 -13.47 8.92
N VAL A 88 -6.86 -13.61 10.09
CA VAL A 88 -6.15 -14.81 10.54
C VAL A 88 -7.08 -15.74 11.34
N THR A 89 -8.07 -15.17 12.03
CA THR A 89 -9.07 -15.90 12.80
C THR A 89 -9.91 -16.79 11.86
N GLY A 90 -9.79 -18.11 12.03
CA GLY A 90 -10.51 -19.10 11.20
C GLY A 90 -9.67 -19.69 10.05
N GLN A 91 -8.41 -19.27 9.88
CA GLN A 91 -7.52 -19.96 8.94
C GLN A 91 -7.08 -21.31 9.50
N ILE A 92 -7.56 -22.37 8.85
CA ILE A 92 -7.14 -23.75 9.10
C ILE A 92 -5.78 -24.03 8.43
N ASN A 93 -4.94 -24.82 9.11
CA ASN A 93 -3.61 -25.23 8.64
C ASN A 93 -2.66 -24.05 8.34
N ILE A 94 -2.23 -23.36 9.40
CA ILE A 94 -1.21 -22.32 9.33
C ILE A 94 0.16 -22.96 9.08
N ASN A 95 0.59 -22.94 7.81
CA ASN A 95 1.88 -23.47 7.39
C ASN A 95 3.03 -22.56 7.84
N LYS A 96 4.27 -23.10 7.91
CA LYS A 96 5.49 -22.34 8.26
C LYS A 96 5.68 -21.09 7.38
N THR A 97 5.38 -21.19 6.09
CA THR A 97 5.45 -20.06 5.14
C THR A 97 4.49 -18.93 5.51
N PHE A 98 3.30 -19.26 6.01
CA PHE A 98 2.33 -18.24 6.42
C PHE A 98 2.79 -17.50 7.68
N LYS A 99 3.34 -18.21 8.68
CA LYS A 99 3.92 -17.56 9.86
C LYS A 99 5.03 -16.58 9.48
N LYS A 100 5.95 -17.02 8.60
CA LYS A 100 7.00 -16.16 8.04
C LYS A 100 6.42 -14.95 7.31
N ALA A 101 5.35 -15.15 6.54
CA ALA A 101 4.67 -14.07 5.84
C ALA A 101 4.13 -13.00 6.79
N LEU A 102 3.57 -13.40 7.94
CA LEU A 102 3.08 -12.46 8.96
C LEU A 102 4.21 -11.64 9.57
N GLU A 103 5.34 -12.29 9.90
CA GLU A 103 6.52 -11.63 10.46
C GLU A 103 7.12 -10.61 9.48
N GLU A 104 7.29 -11.01 8.21
CA GLU A 104 7.78 -10.14 7.15
C GLU A 104 6.85 -8.96 6.91
N ALA A 105 5.53 -9.19 6.87
CA ALA A 105 4.54 -8.13 6.71
C ALA A 105 4.57 -7.13 7.86
N ALA A 106 4.64 -7.61 9.10
CA ALA A 106 4.71 -6.76 10.29
C ALA A 106 5.98 -5.90 10.29
N ARG A 107 7.14 -6.50 9.99
CA ARG A 107 8.41 -5.78 9.85
C ARG A 107 8.33 -4.71 8.77
N ARG A 108 7.83 -5.07 7.59
CA ARG A 108 7.72 -4.15 6.46
C ARG A 108 6.75 -3.00 6.73
N PHE A 109 5.65 -3.26 7.43
CA PHE A 109 4.71 -2.23 7.86
C PHE A 109 5.39 -1.19 8.75
N GLN A 110 6.19 -1.62 9.72
CA GLN A 110 6.95 -0.73 10.60
C GLN A 110 7.99 0.09 9.83
N GLU A 111 8.72 -0.52 8.90
CA GLU A 111 9.68 0.19 8.03
C GLU A 111 8.99 1.29 7.21
N LEU A 112 7.83 0.98 6.62
CA LEU A 112 7.07 1.93 5.81
C LEU A 112 6.49 3.07 6.65
N LYS A 113 6.03 2.76 7.88
CA LYS A 113 5.56 3.76 8.83
C LYS A 113 6.69 4.72 9.22
N ALA A 114 7.85 4.20 9.61
CA ALA A 114 9.02 5.00 9.96
C ALA A 114 9.51 5.87 8.79
N GLN A 115 9.50 5.36 7.56
CA GLN A 115 9.85 6.14 6.36
C GLN A 115 8.86 7.30 6.12
N ARG A 116 7.56 7.08 6.34
CA ARG A 116 6.55 8.13 6.20
C ARG A 116 6.74 9.23 7.25
N GLU A 117 6.88 8.84 8.51
CA GLU A 117 7.12 9.76 9.63
C GLU A 117 8.40 10.58 9.44
N SER A 118 9.50 9.94 8.99
CA SER A 118 10.76 10.64 8.67
C SER A 118 10.60 11.67 7.54
N ARG A 119 9.88 11.31 6.47
CA ARG A 119 9.61 12.22 5.36
C ARG A 119 8.73 13.40 5.79
N GLU A 120 7.68 13.13 6.56
CA GLU A 120 6.77 14.15 7.09
C GLU A 120 7.50 15.12 8.03
N ALA A 121 8.38 14.61 8.90
CA ALA A 121 9.22 15.44 9.77
C ALA A 121 10.16 16.36 8.96
N LEU A 122 10.80 15.84 7.91
CA LEU A 122 11.68 16.63 7.04
C LEU A 122 10.89 17.71 6.26
N GLU A 123 9.70 17.37 5.78
CA GLU A 123 8.81 18.32 5.09
C GLU A 123 8.31 19.41 6.05
N GLN A 124 7.98 19.05 7.29
CA GLN A 124 7.59 20.00 8.33
C GLN A 124 8.73 20.94 8.71
N GLU A 125 9.95 20.41 8.84
CA GLU A 125 11.15 21.22 9.07
C GLU A 125 11.37 22.20 7.91
N ARG A 126 11.30 21.72 6.65
CA ARG A 126 11.44 22.57 5.46
C ARG A 126 10.38 23.66 5.39
N ASN A 127 9.12 23.32 5.66
CA ASN A 127 8.01 24.28 5.64
C ASN A 127 8.11 25.31 6.78
N SER A 128 8.80 24.98 7.87
CA SER A 128 9.06 25.89 8.99
C SER A 128 10.21 26.86 8.73
N ARG A 129 11.06 26.60 7.72
CA ARG A 129 12.15 27.50 7.33
C ARG A 129 11.57 28.72 6.63
N LYS A 130 11.93 29.91 7.11
CA LYS A 130 11.55 31.17 6.44
C LYS A 130 12.06 31.15 4.99
N PRO A 131 11.26 31.58 4.01
CA PRO A 131 11.74 31.72 2.64
C PRO A 131 12.97 32.64 2.60
N SER A 132 13.83 32.46 1.59
CA SER A 132 15.00 33.34 1.40
C SER A 132 14.55 34.81 1.48
N PRO A 133 15.29 35.67 2.17
CA PRO A 133 15.04 37.10 2.13
C PRO A 133 14.93 37.57 0.68
N TYR A 134 13.90 38.37 0.40
CA TYR A 134 13.68 38.95 -0.90
C TYR A 134 14.90 39.79 -1.32
N LYS A 135 15.41 39.57 -2.54
CA LYS A 135 16.49 40.36 -3.14
C LYS A 135 15.95 41.07 -4.37
N PHE A 136 16.00 42.41 -4.36
CA PHE A 136 15.62 43.21 -5.51
C PHE A 136 16.64 42.98 -6.64
N ILE A 137 16.20 42.40 -7.76
CA ILE A 137 17.05 42.25 -8.94
C ILE A 137 17.13 43.63 -9.60
N LYS A 138 18.29 44.27 -9.54
CA LYS A 138 18.56 45.45 -10.37
C LYS A 138 18.71 44.96 -11.80
N VAL A 139 17.80 45.39 -12.65
CA VAL A 139 17.81 45.13 -14.09
C VAL A 139 19.18 45.51 -14.63
N ILE A 140 19.90 44.54 -15.19
CA ILE A 140 21.05 44.83 -16.03
C ILE A 140 20.46 45.07 -17.42
N TYR A 141 20.33 46.33 -17.81
CA TYR A 141 19.99 46.65 -19.19
C TYR A 141 21.07 46.04 -20.10
N PRO A 142 20.70 45.25 -21.12
CA PRO A 142 21.67 44.84 -22.13
C PRO A 142 22.10 46.08 -22.92
N VAL A 143 23.43 46.24 -23.08
CA VAL A 143 24.06 47.23 -23.97
C VAL A 143 23.95 46.74 -25.41
#